data_AF-A0A2N7W305-F1
#
_entry.id   AF-A0A2N7W305-F1
#
_cell.length_a   1.000
_cell.length_b   1.000
_cell.length_c   1.000
_cell.angle_alpha   90.00
_cell.angle_beta   90.00
_cell.angle_gamma   90.00
#
_symmetry.space_group_name_H-M   'P 1'
#
loop_
_entity.id
_entity.type
_entity.pdbx_description
1 polymer ?
#
loop_
_entity_poly.entity_id
_entity_poly.type
_entity_poly.pdbx_seq_one_letter_code
_entity_poly.pdbx_strand_id
1 'polypeptide(L)' 'MPKRANDTLLLDPSKIVIGGGMSHIVRIHEAIRSALAQAVPFPPEVERSTFGAGAALQGALILAAERRAKICKARPGG' A
#
# COMPACT_ATOMS: atom_id res chain seq x y z
N MET A 1 -26.24 5.82 0.51
CA MET A 1 -25.16 6.75 0.88
C MET A 1 -23.93 6.43 0.03
N PRO A 2 -23.29 7.40 -0.63
CA PRO A 2 -22.12 7.13 -1.48
C PRO A 2 -20.93 6.70 -0.61
N LYS A 3 -20.34 5.54 -0.93
CA LYS A 3 -19.11 5.05 -0.31
C LYS A 3 -17.94 5.82 -0.93
N ARG A 4 -17.19 6.59 -0.13
CA ARG A 4 -16.14 7.50 -0.64
C ARG A 4 -14.90 6.69 -1.09
N ALA A 5 -14.42 6.97 -2.30
CA ALA A 5 -13.20 6.41 -2.90
C ALA A 5 -12.18 7.52 -3.25
N ASN A 6 -12.03 8.49 -2.33
CA ASN A 6 -11.29 9.73 -2.57
C ASN A 6 -9.85 9.48 -3.04
N ASP A 7 -9.14 8.57 -2.39
CA ASP A 7 -7.74 8.31 -2.70
C ASP A 7 -7.59 7.63 -4.07
N THR A 8 -8.53 6.77 -4.45
CA THR A 8 -8.56 6.17 -5.80
C THR A 8 -8.79 7.21 -6.88
N LEU A 9 -9.66 8.19 -6.63
CA LEU A 9 -9.93 9.27 -7.58
C LEU A 9 -8.78 10.29 -7.68
N LEU A 10 -8.06 10.53 -6.58
CA LEU A 10 -6.98 11.51 -6.53
C LEU A 10 -5.64 10.95 -7.03
N LEU A 11 -5.34 9.69 -6.72
CA LEU A 11 -4.05 9.07 -7.01
C LEU A 11 -4.08 8.17 -8.24
N ASP A 12 -5.27 7.74 -8.67
CA ASP A 12 -5.48 6.75 -9.75
C ASP A 12 -4.52 5.54 -9.67
N PRO A 13 -4.44 4.86 -8.51
CA PRO A 13 -3.50 3.77 -8.35
C PRO A 13 -3.96 2.56 -9.17
N SER A 14 -3.03 1.80 -9.75
CA SER A 14 -3.36 0.52 -10.38
C SER A 14 -3.63 -0.60 -9.36
N LYS A 15 -3.10 -0.47 -8.13
CA LYS A 15 -3.19 -1.49 -7.07
C LYS A 15 -3.30 -0.88 -5.69
N ILE A 16 -4.14 -1.48 -4.84
CA ILE A 16 -4.33 -1.16 -3.44
C ILE A 16 -4.05 -2.41 -2.59
N VAL A 17 -3.07 -2.31 -1.71
CA VAL A 17 -2.72 -3.42 -0.78
C VAL A 17 -3.19 -3.07 0.63
N ILE A 18 -4.04 -3.92 1.21
CA ILE A 18 -4.57 -3.74 2.57
C ILE A 18 -3.68 -4.49 3.56
N GLY A 19 -3.10 -3.74 4.51
CA GLY A 19 -2.29 -4.26 5.62
C GLY A 19 -3.00 -4.17 6.98
N GLY A 20 -2.26 -4.50 8.05
CA GLY A 20 -2.75 -4.46 9.43
C GLY A 20 -3.68 -5.62 9.82
N GLY A 21 -4.14 -5.64 11.08
CA GLY A 21 -4.92 -6.76 11.62
C GLY A 21 -6.23 -7.04 10.87
N MET A 22 -6.86 -6.01 10.32
CA MET A 22 -8.10 -6.14 9.54
C MET A 22 -7.90 -6.81 8.18
N SER A 23 -6.67 -6.85 7.65
CA SER A 23 -6.37 -7.51 6.38
C SER A 23 -6.63 -9.02 6.39
N HIS A 24 -6.74 -9.64 7.57
CA HIS A 24 -7.04 -11.07 7.71
C HIS A 24 -8.53 -11.38 7.46
N ILE A 25 -9.40 -10.38 7.49
CA ILE A 25 -10.85 -10.56 7.35
C ILE A 25 -11.21 -10.48 5.86
N VAL A 26 -11.39 -11.63 5.22
CA VAL A 26 -11.72 -11.75 3.78
C VAL A 26 -12.92 -10.87 3.38
N ARG A 27 -13.95 -10.81 4.23
CA ARG A 27 -15.16 -10.00 3.98
C ARG A 27 -14.88 -8.49 3.82
N ILE A 28 -13.82 -7.97 4.44
CA ILE A 28 -13.45 -6.55 4.30
C ILE A 28 -12.95 -6.27 2.88
N HIS A 29 -12.13 -7.16 2.33
CA HIS A 29 -11.59 -7.00 0.97
C HIS A 29 -12.71 -7.02 -0.08
N GLU A 30 -13.65 -7.94 0.04
CA GLU A 30 -14.81 -8.00 -0.85
C GLU A 30 -15.70 -6.76 -0.74
N ALA A 31 -15.92 -6.27 0.48
CA ALA A 31 -16.68 -5.04 0.70
C ALA A 31 -16.00 -3.82 0.08
N ILE A 32 -14.66 -3.72 0.17
CA ILE A 32 -13.87 -2.66 -0.45
C ILE A 32 -13.93 -2.78 -1.98
N ARG A 33 -13.70 -3.96 -2.54
CA ARG A 33 -13.78 -4.22 -3.99
C ARG A 33 -15.14 -3.81 -4.55
N SER A 34 -16.21 -4.22 -3.88
CA SER A 34 -17.58 -3.86 -4.26
C SER A 34 -17.84 -2.35 -4.15
N ALA A 35 -17.29 -1.69 -3.13
CA ALA A 35 -17.42 -0.24 -2.96
C ALA A 35 -16.68 0.53 -4.07
N LEU A 36 -15.46 0.12 -4.42
CA LEU A 36 -14.67 0.75 -5.47
C LEU A 36 -15.30 0.57 -6.84
N ALA A 37 -15.80 -0.64 -7.15
CA ALA A 37 -16.49 -0.90 -8.41
C ALA A 37 -17.75 -0.02 -8.63
N GLN A 38 -18.35 0.48 -7.55
CA GLN A 38 -19.48 1.41 -7.63
C GLN A 38 -19.05 2.88 -7.65
N ALA A 39 -17.86 3.19 -7.15
CA ALA A 39 -17.40 4.56 -6.92
C ALA A 39 -16.48 5.09 -8.02
N VAL A 40 -15.80 4.22 -8.77
CA VAL A 40 -14.85 4.63 -9.82
C VAL A 40 -15.06 3.85 -11.14
N PRO A 41 -14.81 4.48 -12.31
CA PRO A 41 -14.98 3.81 -13.61
C PRO A 41 -14.03 2.64 -13.83
N PHE A 42 -12.79 2.76 -13.35
CA PHE A 42 -11.74 1.76 -13.50
C PHE A 42 -11.26 1.34 -12.11
N PRO A 43 -11.88 0.31 -11.50
CA PRO A 43 -11.54 -0.08 -10.14
C PRO A 43 -10.15 -0.73 -10.09
N PRO A 44 -9.30 -0.33 -9.12
CA PRO A 44 -7.97 -0.91 -8.98
C PRO A 44 -8.01 -2.33 -8.43
N GLU A 45 -6.91 -3.07 -8.62
CA GLU A 45 -6.73 -4.37 -7.97
C GLU A 45 -6.64 -4.19 -6.45
N VAL A 46 -7.50 -4.89 -5.70
CA VAL A 46 -7.43 -4.92 -4.24
C VAL A 46 -6.80 -6.24 -3.80
N GLU A 47 -5.67 -6.15 -3.09
CA GLU A 47 -4.89 -7.29 -2.60
C GLU A 47 -4.63 -7.21 -1.10
N ARG A 48 -4.28 -8.36 -0.52
CA ARG A 48 -3.89 -8.48 0.88
C ARG A 48 -2.36 -8.45 1.01
N SER A 49 -1.88 -7.72 2.02
CA SER A 49 -0.46 -7.79 2.40
C SER A 49 -0.05 -9.19 2.87
N THR A 50 1.03 -9.72 2.28
CA THR A 50 1.61 -11.02 2.62
C THR A 50 2.68 -10.94 3.72
N PHE A 51 3.19 -9.74 4.01
CA PHE A 51 4.28 -9.50 4.98
C PHE A 51 3.84 -9.61 6.46
N GLY A 52 2.53 -9.70 6.72
CA GLY A 52 1.98 -9.85 8.06
C GLY A 52 2.44 -8.75 9.02
N ALA A 53 2.70 -9.11 10.28
CA ALA A 53 3.16 -8.19 11.32
C ALA A 53 4.55 -7.60 11.05
N GLY A 54 5.38 -8.26 10.23
CA GLY A 54 6.75 -7.83 9.92
C GLY A 54 6.84 -6.72 8.87
N ALA A 55 5.74 -6.40 8.18
CA ALA A 55 5.73 -5.47 7.04
C ALA A 55 6.39 -4.12 7.37
N ALA A 56 6.02 -3.52 8.51
CA ALA A 56 6.53 -2.22 8.92
C ALA A 56 8.03 -2.26 9.22
N LEU A 57 8.49 -3.30 9.93
CA LEU A 57 9.91 -3.47 10.26
C LEU A 57 10.75 -3.68 9.00
N GLN A 58 10.26 -4.52 8.08
CA GLN A 58 10.95 -4.82 6.84
C GLN A 58 11.08 -3.57 5.95
N GLY A 59 10.01 -2.77 5.86
CA GLY A 59 10.05 -1.47 5.19
C GLY A 59 11.05 -0.51 5.83
N ALA A 60 11.10 -0.44 7.17
CA ALA A 60 12.05 0.41 7.87
C ALA A 60 13.51 0.00 7.61
N LEU A 61 13.81 -1.30 7.60
CA LEU A 61 15.15 -1.81 7.30
C LEU A 61 15.57 -1.50 5.86
N ILE A 62 14.67 -1.67 4.89
CA ILE A 62 14.93 -1.34 3.48
C ILE A 62 15.23 0.17 3.34
N LEU A 63 14.40 1.03 3.93
CA LEU A 63 14.62 2.47 3.90
C LEU A 63 15.94 2.88 4.56
N ALA A 64 16.32 2.25 5.67
CA ALA A 64 17.60 2.50 6.33
C ALA A 64 18.78 2.09 5.44
N ALA A 65 18.71 0.93 4.78
CA ALA A 65 19.73 0.46 3.86
C ALA A 65 19.89 1.38 2.64
N GLU A 66 18.78 1.82 2.04
CA GLU A 66 18.80 2.77 0.92
C GLU A 66 19.41 4.12 1.29
N ARG A 67 19.03 4.66 2.46
CA ARG A 67 19.60 5.91 2.98
C ARG A 67 21.10 5.77 3.21
N ARG A 68 21.54 4.66 3.81
CA ARG A 68 22.96 4.38 4.03
C ARG A 68 23.73 4.30 2.72
N ALA A 69 23.20 3.60 1.71
CA ALA A 69 23.82 3.51 0.38
C ALA A 69 23.95 4.89 -0.28
N LYS A 70 22.95 5.77 -0.16
CA LYS A 70 23.02 7.15 -0.65
C LYS A 70 24.11 7.95 0.04
N ILE A 71 24.24 7.83 1.37
CA ILE A 71 25.29 8.51 2.15
C ILE A 71 26.69 8.04 1.72
N CYS A 72 26.90 6.73 1.58
CA CYS A 72 28.20 6.19 1.15
C CYS A 72 28.59 6.64 -0.27
N LYS A 73 27.62 6.75 -1.19
CA LYS A 73 27.84 7.27 -2.55
C LYS A 73 28.06 8.79 -2.59
N ALA A 74 27.44 9.54 -1.68
CA ALA A 74 27.53 10.99 -1.62
C ALA A 74 28.81 11.50 -0.94
N ARG A 75 29.62 10.63 -0.32
CA ARG A 75 30.92 11.01 0.22
C ARG A 75 31.92 11.15 -0.94
N PRO A 76 32.35 12.36 -1.33
CA PRO A 76 33.32 12.53 -2.38
C PRO A 76 34.72 12.30 -1.79
N GLY A 77 35.42 11.26 -2.26
CA GLY A 77 36.85 11.05 -2.02
C GLY A 77 37.24 10.66 -0.60
N GLY A 78 38.09 9.64 -0.49
CA GLY A 78 39.16 9.64 0.51
C GLY A 78 40.35 10.42 -0.03
#